data_AF-A0A222P3V1-F1
#
_entry.id   AF-A0A222P3V1-F1
#
_cell.length_a   1.000
_cell.length_b   1.000
_cell.length_c   1.000
_cell.angle_alpha   90.00
_cell.angle_beta   90.00
_cell.angle_gamma   90.00
#
_symmetry.space_group_name_H-M   'P 1'
#
loop_
_entity.id
_entity.type
_entity.pdbx_description
1 polymer ?
#
loop_
_entity_poly.entity_id
_entity_poly.type
_entity_poly.pdbx_seq_one_letter_code
_entity_poly.pdbx_strand_id
1 'polypeptide(L)' 'MDIYKITAFSEWADEYKVSNEVLLNAINEMNNGLFDANLGGNVYKNVFL' A
#
# COMPACT_ATOMS: atom_id res chain seq x y z
N MET A 1 14.22 4.00 -2.20
CA MET A 1 13.62 4.47 -0.93
C MET A 1 13.77 3.35 0.07
N ASP A 2 14.38 3.61 1.21
CA ASP A 2 14.49 2.60 2.26
C ASP A 2 13.12 2.44 2.95
N ILE A 3 12.68 1.20 3.13
CA ILE A 3 11.37 0.86 3.70
C ILE A 3 11.59 0.14 5.03
N TYR A 4 11.12 0.77 6.10
CA TYR A 4 11.23 0.26 7.45
C TYR A 4 9.86 -0.18 7.96
N LYS A 5 9.83 -1.29 8.69
CA LYS A 5 8.63 -1.80 9.36
C LYS A 5 8.91 -2.04 10.83
N ILE A 6 7.94 -1.72 11.68
CA ILE A 6 7.99 -2.08 13.10
C ILE A 6 7.51 -3.52 13.30
N THR A 7 7.90 -4.14 14.41
CA THR A 7 7.57 -5.55 14.72
C THR A 7 6.06 -5.80 14.71
N ALA A 8 5.28 -4.97 15.41
CA ALA A 8 3.82 -5.11 15.48
C ALA A 8 3.14 -5.09 14.10
N PHE A 9 3.66 -4.27 13.17
CA PHE A 9 3.14 -4.22 11.81
C PHE A 9 3.51 -5.48 11.02
N SER A 10 4.71 -6.03 11.24
CA SER A 10 5.14 -7.28 10.60
C SER A 10 4.29 -8.46 11.06
N GLU A 11 4.03 -8.56 12.37
CA GLU A 11 3.16 -9.59 12.95
C GLU A 11 1.75 -9.52 12.38
N TRP A 12 1.17 -8.32 12.29
CA TRP A 12 -0.14 -8.10 11.67
C TRP A 12 -0.14 -8.53 10.19
N ALA A 13 0.87 -8.15 9.41
CA ALA A 13 0.94 -8.52 7.99
C ALA A 13 1.01 -10.05 7.82
N ASP A 14 1.78 -10.74 8.67
CA ASP A 14 1.91 -12.19 8.65
C ASP A 14 0.62 -12.91 9.08
N GLU A 15 -0.12 -12.36 10.04
CA GLU A 15 -1.43 -12.87 10.48
C GLU A 15 -2.45 -12.81 9.34
N TYR A 16 -2.51 -11.66 8.64
CA TYR A 16 -3.45 -11.41 7.55
C TYR A 16 -2.96 -11.89 6.17
N LYS A 17 -1.80 -12.56 6.13
CA LYS A 17 -1.19 -13.11 4.89
C LYS A 17 -0.97 -12.04 3.82
N VAL A 18 -0.63 -10.83 4.24
CA VAL A 18 -0.28 -9.73 3.35
C VAL A 18 1.18 -9.89 2.94
N SER A 19 1.43 -10.15 1.65
CA SER A 19 2.79 -10.34 1.14
C SER A 19 3.55 -9.01 1.10
N ASN A 20 4.89 -9.09 1.20
CA ASN A 20 5.74 -7.91 1.03
C ASN A 20 5.52 -7.26 -0.36
N GLU A 21 5.23 -8.04 -1.40
CA GLU A 21 4.96 -7.52 -2.74
C GLU A 21 3.77 -6.56 -2.76
N VAL A 22 2.66 -6.93 -2.09
CA VAL A 22 1.47 -6.06 -1.97
C VAL A 22 1.81 -4.77 -1.22
N LEU A 23 2.57 -4.87 -0.12
CA LEU A 23 2.98 -3.71 0.67
C LEU A 23 3.89 -2.76 -0.12
N LEU A 24 4.86 -3.32 -0.86
CA LEU A 24 5.76 -2.56 -1.71
C LEU A 24 5.01 -1.86 -2.85
N ASN A 25 4.03 -2.54 -3.47
CA ASN A 25 3.20 -1.93 -4.49
C ASN A 25 2.37 -0.77 -3.93
N ALA A 26 1.73 -0.93 -2.78
CA ALA A 26 0.97 0.14 -2.13
C ALA A 26 1.87 1.36 -1.81
N ILE A 27 3.10 1.13 -1.36
CA ILE A 27 4.08 2.18 -1.11
C ILE A 27 4.49 2.89 -2.40
N ASN A 28 4.70 2.14 -3.48
CA ASN A 28 5.02 2.72 -4.79
C ASN A 28 3.86 3.58 -5.33
N GLU A 29 2.62 3.11 -5.19
CA GLU A 29 1.42 3.88 -5.57
C GLU A 29 1.31 5.19 -4.76
N MET A 30 1.55 5.13 -3.44
CA MET A 30 1.56 6.33 -2.60
C MET A 30 2.64 7.33 -3.02
N ASN A 31 3.84 6.85 -3.37
CA ASN A 31 4.96 7.70 -3.78
C ASN A 31 4.79 8.34 -5.16
N ASN A 32 4.20 7.61 -6.11
CA ASN A 32 3.98 8.10 -7.46
C ASN A 32 2.76 9.04 -7.57
N GLY A 33 2.16 9.37 -6.43
CA GLY A 33 0.86 10.01 -6.35
C GLY A 33 -0.24 8.96 -6.52
N LEU A 34 -1.25 9.03 -5.64
CA LEU A 34 -2.47 8.20 -5.67
C LEU A 34 -3.33 8.51 -6.92
N PHE A 35 -2.74 8.47 -8.11
CA PHE A 35 -3.43 8.52 -9.38
C PHE A 35 -3.95 7.10 -9.66
N ASP A 36 -5.27 6.94 -9.70
CA ASP A 36 -5.94 5.66 -9.97
C ASP A 36 -5.59 4.51 -9.03
N ALA A 37 -5.13 4.80 -7.79
CA ALA A 37 -4.98 3.77 -6.77
C ALA A 37 -6.35 3.11 -6.52
N ASN A 38 -6.45 1.81 -6.82
CA ASN A 38 -7.65 1.01 -6.62
C ASN A 38 -7.79 0.73 -5.13
N LEU A 39 -8.68 1.47 -4.46
CA LEU A 39 -8.93 1.33 -3.01
C LEU A 39 -9.85 0.14 -2.69
N GLY A 40 -10.16 -0.69 -3.68
CA GLY A 40 -11.15 -1.76 -3.61
C GLY A 40 -12.57 -1.25 -3.90
N GLY A 41 -13.48 -2.17 -4.22
CA GLY A 41 -14.91 -1.86 -4.41
C GLY A 41 -15.25 -0.92 -5.58
N ASN A 42 -14.42 -0.88 -6.64
CA ASN A 42 -14.50 0.08 -7.75
C ASN A 42 -14.33 1.55 -7.33
N VAL A 43 -13.66 1.80 -6.19
CA VAL A 43 -13.34 3.15 -5.72
C VAL A 43 -11.95 3.52 -6.20
N TYR A 44 -11.89 4.55 -7.04
CA TYR A 44 -10.66 5.16 -7.53
C TYR A 44 -10.53 6.55 -6.94
N LYS A 45 -9.35 6.89 -6.41
CA LYS A 45 -9.06 8.26 -6.02
C LYS A 45 -8.59 9.03 -7.25
N ASN A 46 -9.48 9.87 -7.80
CA ASN A 46 -9.11 10.88 -8.78
C ASN A 46 -8.68 12.15 -8.05
N VAL A 47 -7.42 12.54 -8.19
CA VAL A 47 -6.93 13.86 -7.79
C VAL A 47 -7.07 14.79 -9.00
N PHE A 48 -8.04 15.70 -8.96
CA PHE A 48 -8.08 16.83 -9.89
C PHE A 48 -7.00 17.84 -9.46
N LEU A 49 -6.09 18.15 -10.40
CA LEU A 49 -5.10 19.23 -10.28
C LEU A 49 -5.75 20.60 -10.21
#